data_AF-A0A2V9MLG3-F1
#
_entry.id   AF-A0A2V9MLG3-F1
#
_cell.length_a   1.000
_cell.length_b   1.000
_cell.length_c   1.000
_cell.angle_alpha   90.00
_cell.angle_beta   90.00
_cell.angle_gamma   90.00
#
_symmetry.space_group_name_H-M   'P 1'
#
loop_
_entity.id
_entity.type
_entity.pdbx_description
1 polymer ?
#
loop_
_entity_poly.entity_id
_entity_poly.type
_entity_poly.pdbx_seq_one_letter_code
_entity_poly.pdbx_strand_id
1 'polypeptide(L)'
;MTVFGKPLSEYVSFSKLFLGLILVVGIARLALSLGGVPTSIAKWFSITAVVWIGVLYYSIRVHTTGFGSYKQILPICVLQSLAAQVIIVPAIVLAILTGHDNIYSLPEFSFGQDGKTWFHVGAHLLIGTTIGSLIGWLVGCLILFATKKLVTRGKDTNAAARA
;
A
#
# COMPACT_ATOMS: atom_id res chain seq x y z
N MET A 1 15.04 -4.85 -16.04
CA MET A 1 15.63 -4.36 -14.79
C MET A 1 15.49 -5.40 -13.70
N THR A 2 16.57 -5.66 -12.95
CA THR A 2 16.58 -6.57 -11.79
C THR A 2 16.70 -5.76 -10.50
N VAL A 3 16.03 -6.22 -9.43
CA VAL A 3 16.01 -5.61 -8.10
C VAL A 3 16.15 -6.72 -7.06
N PHE A 4 17.19 -6.63 -6.22
CA PHE A 4 17.52 -7.66 -5.22
C PHE A 4 17.52 -9.10 -5.75
N GLY A 5 18.10 -9.29 -6.94
CA GLY A 5 18.26 -10.61 -7.58
C GLY A 5 17.02 -11.15 -8.30
N LYS A 6 15.95 -10.37 -8.43
CA LYS A 6 14.73 -10.74 -9.18
C LYS A 6 14.35 -9.69 -10.22
N PRO A 7 13.82 -10.05 -11.39
CA PRO A 7 13.28 -9.09 -12.35
C PRO A 7 12.08 -8.35 -11.76
N LEU A 8 11.90 -7.07 -12.13
CA LEU A 8 10.78 -6.27 -11.63
C LEU A 8 9.41 -6.90 -11.93
N SER A 9 9.28 -7.57 -13.07
CA SER A 9 8.07 -8.28 -13.48
C SER A 9 7.66 -9.40 -12.52
N GLU A 10 8.62 -10.06 -11.84
CA GLU A 10 8.31 -11.04 -10.80
C GLU A 10 7.64 -10.38 -9.60
N TYR A 11 8.11 -9.21 -9.17
CA TYR A 11 7.48 -8.46 -8.07
C TYR A 11 6.08 -8.01 -8.45
N VAL A 12 5.88 -7.52 -9.68
CA VAL A 12 4.56 -7.13 -10.19
C VAL A 12 3.63 -8.34 -10.23
N SER A 13 4.07 -9.46 -10.79
CA SER A 13 3.27 -10.70 -10.85
C SER A 13 2.91 -11.22 -9.45
N PHE A 14 3.86 -11.18 -8.52
CA PHE A 14 3.65 -11.58 -7.13
C PHE A 14 2.68 -10.66 -6.40
N SER A 15 2.76 -9.34 -6.63
CA SER A 15 1.94 -8.32 -5.97
C SER A 15 0.62 -7.96 -6.69
N LYS A 16 0.36 -8.54 -7.87
CA LYS A 16 -0.72 -8.13 -8.79
C LYS A 16 -2.09 -7.99 -8.16
N LEU A 17 -2.42 -8.85 -7.19
CA LEU A 17 -3.71 -8.84 -6.51
C LEU A 17 -3.94 -7.50 -5.81
N PHE A 18 -3.00 -7.08 -4.95
CA PHE A 18 -3.16 -5.82 -4.23
C PHE A 18 -2.93 -4.60 -5.12
N LEU A 19 -2.06 -4.70 -6.13
CA LEU A 19 -1.95 -3.63 -7.12
C LEU A 19 -3.30 -3.36 -7.79
N GLY A 20 -3.99 -4.42 -8.23
CA GLY A 20 -5.34 -4.32 -8.78
C GLY A 20 -6.36 -3.79 -7.77
N LEU A 21 -6.37 -4.31 -6.54
CA LEU A 21 -7.29 -3.85 -5.50
C LEU A 21 -7.10 -2.38 -5.14
N ILE A 22 -5.85 -1.90 -5.06
CA ILE A 22 -5.53 -0.48 -4.79
C ILE A 22 -6.13 0.40 -5.88
N LEU A 23 -5.96 0.02 -7.15
CA LEU A 23 -6.52 0.77 -8.27
C LEU A 23 -8.05 0.76 -8.25
N VAL A 24 -8.67 -0.40 -8.08
CA VAL A 24 -10.14 -0.54 -8.05
C VAL A 24 -10.74 0.27 -6.90
N VAL A 25 -10.23 0.09 -5.68
CA VAL A 25 -10.72 0.82 -4.50
C VAL A 25 -10.48 2.32 -4.65
N GLY A 26 -9.32 2.71 -5.17
CA GLY A 26 -8.98 4.12 -5.39
C GLY A 26 -9.89 4.82 -6.39
N ILE A 27 -10.12 4.18 -7.54
CA ILE A 27 -10.99 4.67 -8.61
C ILE A 27 -12.44 4.72 -8.11
N ALA A 28 -12.92 3.66 -7.45
CA ALA A 28 -14.26 3.63 -6.88
C ALA A 28 -14.46 4.79 -5.88
N ARG A 29 -13.49 4.99 -4.97
CA ARG A 29 -13.52 6.08 -4.00
C ARG A 29 -13.59 7.46 -4.68
N LEU A 30 -12.78 7.67 -5.72
CA LEU A 30 -12.77 8.91 -6.49
C LEU A 30 -14.11 9.13 -7.20
N ALA A 31 -14.59 8.11 -7.91
CA ALA A 31 -15.85 8.18 -8.67
C ALA A 31 -17.05 8.46 -7.77
N LEU A 32 -17.13 7.79 -6.60
CA LEU A 32 -18.18 8.07 -5.61
C LEU A 32 -18.14 9.53 -5.15
N SER A 33 -16.94 10.04 -4.85
CA SER A 33 -16.79 11.44 -4.43
C SER A 33 -17.19 12.44 -5.51
N LEU A 34 -16.77 12.21 -6.76
CA LEU A 34 -17.12 13.08 -7.89
C LEU A 34 -18.62 12.98 -8.25
N GLY A 35 -19.24 11.82 -8.00
CA GLY A 35 -20.68 11.61 -8.15
C GLY A 35 -21.53 12.20 -7.01
N GLY A 36 -20.92 12.92 -6.06
CA GLY A 36 -21.64 13.57 -4.96
C GLY A 36 -22.06 12.63 -3.82
N VAL A 37 -21.52 11.41 -3.77
CA VAL A 37 -21.78 10.50 -2.65
C VAL A 37 -21.18 11.09 -1.36
N PRO A 38 -21.91 11.09 -0.24
CA PRO A 38 -21.42 11.63 1.02
C PRO A 38 -20.08 11.02 1.47
N THR A 39 -19.20 11.85 2.00
CA THR A 39 -17.89 11.44 2.54
C THR A 39 -18.01 10.35 3.61
N SER A 40 -19.10 10.35 4.41
CA SER A 40 -19.39 9.32 5.41
C SER A 40 -19.47 7.91 4.85
N ILE A 41 -19.80 7.76 3.57
CA ILE A 41 -19.86 6.51 2.82
C ILE A 41 -18.55 6.29 2.06
N ALA A 42 -18.15 7.27 1.25
CA ALA A 42 -17.00 7.14 0.37
C ALA A 42 -15.67 6.89 1.13
N LYS A 43 -15.53 7.35 2.38
CA LYS A 43 -14.34 7.12 3.20
C LYS A 43 -14.03 5.64 3.49
N TRP A 44 -15.03 4.76 3.42
CA TRP A 44 -14.83 3.33 3.65
C TRP A 44 -14.04 2.63 2.52
N PHE A 45 -13.95 3.25 1.34
CA PHE A 45 -13.11 2.81 0.23
C PHE A 45 -11.66 3.31 0.42
N SER A 46 -10.99 2.85 1.47
CA SER A 46 -9.67 3.35 1.89
C SER A 46 -8.50 2.64 1.21
N ILE A 47 -7.82 3.33 0.28
CA ILE A 47 -6.55 2.84 -0.31
C ILE A 47 -5.53 2.54 0.79
N THR A 48 -5.41 3.40 1.81
CA THR A 48 -4.46 3.22 2.92
C THR A 48 -4.70 1.89 3.63
N ALA A 49 -5.96 1.53 3.90
CA ALA A 49 -6.28 0.24 4.51
C ALA A 49 -5.87 -0.92 3.60
N VAL A 50 -6.16 -0.85 2.30
CA VAL A 50 -5.77 -1.89 1.33
C VAL A 50 -4.25 -2.05 1.27
N VAL A 51 -3.48 -0.94 1.23
CA VAL A 51 -2.02 -0.97 1.25
C VAL A 51 -1.50 -1.68 2.50
N TRP A 52 -2.02 -1.37 3.69
CA TRP A 52 -1.59 -1.99 4.94
C TRP A 52 -1.97 -3.47 5.04
N ILE A 53 -3.14 -3.85 4.56
CA ILE A 53 -3.53 -5.27 4.43
C ILE A 53 -2.54 -5.97 3.47
N GLY A 54 -2.15 -5.32 2.37
CA GLY A 54 -1.17 -5.83 1.44
C GLY A 54 0.23 -5.98 2.04
N VAL A 55 0.68 -5.00 2.84
CA VAL A 55 1.93 -5.11 3.62
C VAL A 55 1.90 -6.34 4.52
N LEU A 56 0.83 -6.51 5.30
CA LEU A 56 0.65 -7.69 6.17
C LEU A 56 0.68 -8.99 5.35
N TYR A 57 -0.15 -9.08 4.32
CA TYR A 57 -0.29 -10.25 3.47
C TYR A 57 1.04 -10.65 2.82
N TYR A 58 1.73 -9.70 2.19
CA TYR A 58 2.98 -9.99 1.50
C TYR A 58 4.16 -10.24 2.43
N SER A 59 4.18 -9.64 3.62
CA SER A 59 5.20 -9.95 4.61
C SER A 59 5.14 -11.40 5.07
N ILE A 60 3.93 -11.97 5.13
CA ILE A 60 3.73 -13.41 5.40
C ILE A 60 4.06 -14.23 4.14
N ARG A 61 3.50 -13.86 2.99
CA ARG A 61 3.62 -14.63 1.73
C ARG A 61 5.06 -14.73 1.22
N VAL A 62 5.88 -13.69 1.41
CA VAL A 62 7.30 -13.70 1.02
C VAL A 62 8.02 -14.91 1.63
N HIS A 63 7.70 -15.25 2.88
CA HIS A 63 8.23 -16.45 3.54
C HIS A 63 7.55 -17.73 3.07
N THR A 64 6.21 -17.77 3.12
CA THR A 64 5.47 -19.03 2.96
C THR A 64 5.50 -19.57 1.54
N THR A 65 5.78 -18.73 0.54
CA THR A 65 5.92 -19.17 -0.86
C THR A 65 7.39 -19.25 -1.32
N GLY A 66 8.36 -19.01 -0.42
CA GLY A 66 9.78 -18.99 -0.78
C GLY A 66 10.17 -17.85 -1.73
N PHE A 67 9.35 -16.79 -1.86
CA PHE A 67 9.61 -15.70 -2.80
C PHE A 67 10.87 -14.91 -2.43
N GLY A 68 11.21 -14.80 -1.15
CA GLY A 68 12.45 -14.16 -0.73
C GLY A 68 12.54 -13.92 0.77
N SER A 69 13.20 -12.82 1.13
CA SER A 69 13.44 -12.42 2.51
C SER A 69 13.16 -10.93 2.69
N TYR A 70 13.67 -10.34 3.78
CA TYR A 70 13.43 -8.95 4.19
C TYR A 70 13.61 -7.93 3.06
N LYS A 71 14.62 -8.09 2.19
CA LYS A 71 14.91 -7.15 1.10
C LYS A 71 13.81 -7.13 0.02
N GLN A 72 13.15 -8.27 -0.23
CA GLN A 72 12.10 -8.39 -1.24
C GLN A 72 10.78 -7.71 -0.83
N ILE A 73 10.60 -7.40 0.45
CA ILE A 73 9.42 -6.65 0.93
C ILE A 73 9.47 -5.20 0.42
N LEU A 74 10.65 -4.58 0.34
CA LEU A 74 10.77 -3.17 -0.05
C LEU A 74 10.22 -2.88 -1.46
N PRO A 75 10.59 -3.60 -2.53
CA PRO A 75 10.01 -3.37 -3.86
C PRO A 75 8.49 -3.60 -3.90
N ILE A 76 7.97 -4.54 -3.10
CA ILE A 76 6.52 -4.77 -3.00
C ILE A 76 5.84 -3.54 -2.37
N CYS A 77 6.38 -3.00 -1.28
CA CYS A 77 5.88 -1.77 -0.67
C CYS A 77 5.92 -0.59 -1.64
N VAL A 78 7.03 -0.42 -2.36
CA VAL A 78 7.19 0.62 -3.39
C VAL A 78 6.13 0.47 -4.48
N LEU A 79 5.91 -0.72 -5.02
CA LEU A 79 4.90 -0.95 -6.06
C LEU A 79 3.48 -0.62 -5.57
N GLN A 80 3.13 -1.00 -4.34
CA GLN A 80 1.84 -0.63 -3.74
C GLN A 80 1.70 0.88 -3.57
N SER A 81 2.74 1.54 -3.06
CA SER A 81 2.75 3.00 -2.92
C SER A 81 2.60 3.70 -4.26
N LEU A 82 3.32 3.25 -5.30
CA LEU A 82 3.19 3.79 -6.65
C LEU A 82 1.78 3.59 -7.22
N ALA A 83 1.20 2.39 -7.06
CA ALA A 83 -0.18 2.13 -7.50
C ALA A 83 -1.18 3.08 -6.81
N ALA A 84 -0.99 3.36 -5.52
CA ALA A 84 -1.81 4.33 -4.80
C ALA A 84 -1.63 5.76 -5.34
N GLN A 85 -0.38 6.20 -5.56
CA GLN A 85 -0.09 7.55 -6.03
C GLN A 85 -0.60 7.82 -7.45
N VAL A 86 -0.66 6.79 -8.31
CA VAL A 86 -1.27 6.90 -9.65
C VAL A 86 -2.75 7.34 -9.59
N ILE A 87 -3.44 7.13 -8.48
CA ILE A 87 -4.81 7.61 -8.27
C ILE A 87 -4.80 8.93 -7.50
N ILE A 88 -4.07 8.99 -6.39
CA ILE A 88 -4.15 10.12 -5.45
C ILE A 88 -3.62 11.41 -6.08
N VAL A 89 -2.46 11.35 -6.76
CA VAL A 89 -1.85 12.54 -7.35
C VAL A 89 -2.76 13.16 -8.42
N PRO A 90 -3.27 12.41 -9.42
CA PRO A 90 -4.21 12.97 -10.39
C PRO A 90 -5.51 13.48 -9.76
N ALA A 91 -6.03 12.84 -8.71
CA ALA A 91 -7.22 13.32 -8.02
C ALA A 91 -7.01 14.69 -7.36
N ILE A 92 -5.86 14.90 -6.72
CA ILE A 92 -5.51 16.20 -6.13
C ILE A 92 -5.29 17.24 -7.25
N VAL A 93 -4.59 16.87 -8.32
CA VAL A 93 -4.39 17.76 -9.48
C VAL A 93 -5.73 18.17 -10.10
N LEU A 94 -6.68 17.25 -10.25
CA LEU A 94 -8.02 17.55 -10.71
C LEU A 94 -8.71 18.58 -9.81
N ALA A 95 -8.59 18.43 -8.50
CA ALA A 95 -9.19 19.36 -7.54
C ALA A 95 -8.54 20.76 -7.63
N ILE A 96 -7.21 20.83 -7.81
CA ILE A 96 -6.49 22.09 -8.06
C ILE A 96 -7.01 22.77 -9.33
N LEU A 97 -7.09 22.03 -10.44
CA LEU A 97 -7.44 22.60 -11.75
C LEU A 97 -8.91 23.02 -11.85
N THR A 98 -9.80 22.32 -11.14
CA THR A 98 -11.24 22.60 -11.18
C THR A 98 -11.71 23.51 -10.05
N GLY A 99 -10.92 23.69 -9.00
CA GLY A 99 -11.33 24.36 -7.76
C GLY A 99 -12.30 23.55 -6.90
N HIS A 100 -12.79 22.41 -7.40
CA HIS A 100 -13.78 21.57 -6.73
C HIS A 100 -13.12 20.45 -5.93
N ASP A 101 -13.50 20.33 -4.66
CA ASP A 101 -12.97 19.26 -3.82
C ASP A 101 -13.46 17.88 -4.25
N ASN A 102 -12.58 16.92 -4.08
CA ASN A 102 -12.93 15.52 -4.00
C ASN A 102 -12.33 14.94 -2.71
N ILE A 103 -12.63 13.67 -2.44
CA ILE A 103 -12.22 13.02 -1.20
C ILE A 103 -10.71 13.01 -0.95
N TYR A 104 -9.87 13.19 -1.97
CA TYR A 104 -8.41 13.28 -1.81
C TYR A 104 -7.91 14.70 -1.52
N SER A 105 -8.73 15.73 -1.69
CA SER A 105 -8.38 17.12 -1.40
C SER A 105 -9.10 17.68 -0.16
N LEU A 106 -10.10 16.97 0.37
CA LEU A 106 -10.81 17.41 1.58
C LEU A 106 -9.85 17.53 2.79
N PRO A 107 -10.06 18.53 3.67
CA PRO A 107 -9.21 18.73 4.85
C PRO A 107 -9.10 17.52 5.80
N GLU A 108 -10.16 16.73 5.93
CA GLU A 108 -10.15 15.47 6.70
C GLU A 108 -9.04 14.51 6.24
N PHE A 109 -8.66 14.56 4.96
CA PHE A 109 -7.63 13.72 4.36
C PHE A 109 -6.34 14.48 4.01
N SER A 110 -6.22 15.74 4.45
CA SER A 110 -5.05 16.60 4.24
C SER A 110 -4.61 17.29 5.54
N PHE A 111 -4.61 16.55 6.65
CA PHE A 111 -4.17 17.05 7.97
C PHE A 111 -4.90 18.32 8.44
N GLY A 112 -6.17 18.47 8.10
CA GLY A 112 -7.00 19.62 8.46
C GLY A 112 -6.76 20.88 7.63
N GLN A 113 -5.91 20.82 6.59
CA GLN A 113 -5.61 21.93 5.69
C GLN A 113 -6.38 21.82 4.36
N ASP A 114 -6.42 22.88 3.56
CA ASP A 114 -6.87 22.77 2.18
C ASP A 114 -5.94 21.82 1.40
N GLY A 115 -6.49 20.71 0.91
CA GLY A 115 -5.73 19.69 0.20
C GLY A 115 -5.51 19.98 -1.28
N LYS A 116 -6.10 21.04 -1.85
CA LYS A 116 -5.93 21.44 -3.25
C LYS A 116 -4.65 22.25 -3.46
N THR A 117 -3.50 21.69 -3.08
CA THR A 117 -2.22 22.40 -3.17
C THR A 117 -1.14 21.59 -3.87
N TRP A 118 -0.24 22.29 -4.56
CA TRP A 118 0.96 21.67 -5.15
C TRP A 118 1.90 21.08 -4.10
N PHE A 119 1.90 21.64 -2.88
CA PHE A 119 2.59 21.05 -1.74
C PHE A 119 2.02 19.66 -1.40
N HIS A 120 0.69 19.51 -1.36
CA HIS A 120 0.06 18.21 -1.11
C HIS A 120 0.39 17.18 -2.20
N VAL A 121 0.40 17.59 -3.47
CA VAL A 121 0.91 16.76 -4.58
C VAL A 121 2.36 16.33 -4.35
N GLY A 122 3.24 17.28 -4.02
CA GLY A 122 4.65 17.01 -3.73
C GLY A 122 4.86 16.06 -2.55
N ALA A 123 4.07 16.21 -1.49
CA ALA A 123 4.07 15.31 -0.34
C ALA A 123 3.72 13.88 -0.75
N HIS A 124 2.72 13.68 -1.62
CA HIS A 124 2.41 12.36 -2.16
C HIS A 124 3.53 11.77 -3.03
N LEU A 125 4.13 12.59 -3.89
CA LEU A 125 5.22 12.16 -4.78
C LEU A 125 6.50 11.80 -4.04
N LEU A 126 6.81 12.45 -2.92
CA LEU A 126 8.03 12.20 -2.13
C LEU A 126 7.75 11.32 -0.91
N ILE A 127 6.93 11.82 0.01
CA ILE A 127 6.64 11.15 1.28
C ILE A 127 5.83 9.89 1.02
N GLY A 128 4.78 9.98 0.19
CA GLY A 128 3.93 8.83 -0.14
C GLY A 128 4.67 7.69 -0.83
N THR A 129 5.55 8.00 -1.79
CA THR A 129 6.30 6.97 -2.54
C THR A 129 7.52 6.44 -1.79
N THR A 130 8.25 7.30 -1.07
CA THR A 130 9.55 6.97 -0.48
C THR A 130 9.39 6.62 0.99
N ILE A 131 8.99 7.60 1.82
CA ILE A 131 8.90 7.42 3.27
C ILE A 131 7.82 6.38 3.62
N GLY A 132 6.66 6.44 2.98
CA GLY A 132 5.58 5.47 3.16
C GLY A 132 6.03 4.04 2.84
N SER A 133 6.79 3.86 1.76
CA SER A 133 7.33 2.54 1.39
C SER A 133 8.38 2.04 2.37
N LEU A 134 9.24 2.91 2.90
CA LEU A 134 10.23 2.55 3.92
C LEU A 134 9.55 2.16 5.25
N ILE A 135 8.53 2.89 5.67
CA ILE A 135 7.74 2.55 6.86
C ILE A 135 7.05 1.19 6.66
N GLY A 136 6.37 1.00 5.53
CA GLY A 136 5.74 -0.29 5.20
C GLY A 136 6.75 -1.44 5.16
N TRP A 137 7.95 -1.19 4.65
CA TRP A 137 9.04 -2.16 4.63
C TRP A 137 9.53 -2.53 6.04
N LEU A 138 9.75 -1.55 6.92
CA LEU A 138 10.16 -1.78 8.31
C LEU A 138 9.12 -2.61 9.06
N VAL A 139 7.84 -2.22 8.97
CA VAL A 139 6.74 -2.98 9.56
C VAL A 139 6.66 -4.39 8.97
N GLY A 140 6.79 -4.51 7.65
CA GLY A 140 6.80 -5.80 6.99
C GLY A 140 7.96 -6.71 7.41
N CYS A 141 9.13 -6.15 7.68
CA CYS A 141 10.26 -6.89 8.24
C CYS A 141 9.93 -7.45 9.63
N LEU A 142 9.29 -6.67 10.50
CA LEU A 142 8.85 -7.14 11.82
C LEU A 142 7.83 -8.27 11.71
N ILE A 143 6.87 -8.15 10.78
CA ILE A 143 5.86 -9.19 10.52
C ILE A 143 6.53 -10.47 9.99
N LEU A 144 7.46 -10.35 9.04
CA LEU A 144 8.22 -11.47 8.51
C LEU A 144 9.03 -12.17 9.60
N PHE A 145 9.67 -11.40 10.48
CA PHE A 145 10.41 -11.94 11.63
C PHE A 145 9.48 -12.75 12.54
N ALA A 146 8.33 -12.19 12.93
CA ALA A 146 7.33 -12.88 13.74
C ALA A 146 6.83 -14.16 13.03
N THR A 147 6.53 -14.07 11.73
CA THR A 147 6.08 -15.21 10.92
C THR A 147 7.10 -16.34 10.94
N LYS A 148 8.38 -16.05 10.70
CA LYS A 148 9.46 -17.05 10.75
C LYS A 148 9.56 -17.70 12.12
N LYS A 149 9.51 -16.90 13.19
CA LYS A 149 9.58 -17.39 14.57
C LYS A 149 8.42 -18.34 14.92
N LEU A 150 7.20 -18.00 14.50
CA LEU A 150 6.01 -18.82 14.74
C LEU A 150 6.06 -20.14 13.97
N VAL A 151 6.51 -20.12 12.71
CA VAL A 151 6.66 -21.34 11.90
C VAL A 151 7.71 -22.28 12.48
N THR A 152 8.87 -21.76 12.92
CA THR A 152 9.91 -22.59 13.57
C THR A 152 9.38 -23.23 14.84
N ARG A 153 8.75 -22.46 15.74
CA ARG A 153 8.20 -22.99 16.99
C ARG A 153 7.17 -24.11 16.75
N GLY A 154 6.33 -23.97 15.73
CA GLY A 154 5.36 -25.00 15.37
C GLY A 154 6.00 -26.31 14.89
N LYS A 155 7.14 -26.23 14.19
CA LYS A 155 7.90 -27.43 13.79
C LYS A 155 8.48 -28.15 15.00
N ASP A 156 9.05 -27.42 15.94
CA ASP A 156 9.66 -27.97 17.15
C ASP A 156 8.61 -28.70 18.03
N THR A 157 7.44 -28.09 18.21
CA THR A 157 6.32 -28.72 18.93
C THR A 157 5.83 -30.00 18.26
N ASN A 158 5.68 -30.00 16.93
CA ASN A 158 5.25 -31.19 16.20
C ASN A 158 6.30 -32.32 16.22
N ALA A 159 7.59 -31.97 16.24
CA ALA A 159 8.66 -32.96 16.40
C ALA A 159 8.65 -33.58 17.80
N ALA A 160 8.48 -32.75 18.85
CA ALA A 160 8.38 -33.22 20.23
C ALA A 160 7.14 -34.11 20.47
N ALA A 161 6.01 -33.84 19.81
CA ALA A 161 4.80 -34.66 19.93
C ALA A 161 4.86 -36.01 19.20
N ARG A 162 5.88 -36.23 18.36
CA ARG A 162 6.09 -37.47 17.58
C ARG A 162 7.21 -38.36 18.13
N ALA A 163 7.96 -37.87 19.13
CA ALA A 163 9.00 -38.61 19.85
C ALA A 163 8.39 -39.32 21.07
#